data_AF-A0A9D9L3R0-F1
#
_entry.id   AF-A0A9D9L3R0-F1
#
_cell.length_a   1.000
_cell.length_b   1.000
_cell.length_c   1.000
_cell.angle_alpha   90.00
_cell.angle_beta   90.00
_cell.angle_gamma   90.00
#
_symmetry.space_group_name_H-M   'P 1'
#
loop_
_entity.id
_entity.type
_entity.pdbx_description
1 polymer ?
#
loop_
_entity_poly.entity_id
_entity_poly.type
_entity_poly.pdbx_seq_one_letter_code
_entity_poly.pdbx_strand_id
1 'polypeptide(L)'
;MTELLTELQLHLMVALSGACGTIAVFVLIAKNIPLSRRIALMLLETSCMLLLFFDRLAYSYAGNTDHAGYVMVRFTNFMVYELTLVVVLALNLYLIDLMKNEVKIKELPKTLTAVNIIICTGIVMVVVSQFNGLYYYFDAENRYHRGPGFLICYIFPVLAPALQLYVVIKHRKKFSRRILLSLLLFITVPVIAAFIQIFAYGFSIINISIVGVAIFVYVSALYDIDKKIERANNLEIQFLQEERKSMHRLFDQTASAFVNALDERDGYVKGHSARVAEYAEMIARACGKNEKECDEIYFAGLLHDVGRIGVPE
;
A
#
# COMPACT_ATOMS: atom_id res chain seq x y z
N MET A 1 12.54 20.84 -32.56
CA MET A 1 11.55 20.80 -31.45
C MET A 1 10.99 19.40 -31.25
N THR A 2 10.56 18.72 -32.31
CA THR A 2 10.06 17.33 -32.26
C THR A 2 11.12 16.31 -31.81
N GLU A 3 12.35 16.37 -32.32
CA GLU A 3 13.44 15.47 -31.88
C GLU A 3 13.76 15.61 -30.38
N LEU A 4 13.88 16.84 -29.89
CA LEU A 4 14.10 17.12 -28.46
C LEU A 4 12.98 16.54 -27.58
N LEU A 5 11.72 16.65 -28.02
CA LEU A 5 10.58 16.09 -27.30
C LEU A 5 10.59 14.55 -27.30
N THR A 6 11.00 13.93 -28.41
CA THR A 6 11.15 12.48 -28.51
C THR A 6 12.27 11.98 -27.58
N GLU A 7 13.42 12.64 -27.56
CA GLU A 7 14.53 12.30 -26.67
C GLU A 7 14.12 12.44 -25.19
N LEU A 8 13.47 13.54 -24.83
CA LEU A 8 12.93 13.77 -23.49
C LEU A 8 11.95 12.68 -23.06
N GLN A 9 11.05 12.27 -23.97
CA GLN A 9 10.12 11.17 -23.72
C GLN A 9 10.85 9.88 -23.38
N LEU A 10 11.88 9.50 -24.16
CA LEU A 10 12.62 8.26 -23.94
C LEU A 10 13.35 8.27 -22.59
N HIS A 11 13.93 9.40 -22.18
CA HIS A 11 14.53 9.54 -20.85
C HIS A 11 13.50 9.42 -19.73
N LEU A 12 12.33 10.05 -19.89
CA LEU A 12 11.24 9.97 -18.93
C LEU A 12 10.72 8.52 -18.79
N MET A 13 10.60 7.78 -19.89
CA MET A 13 10.20 6.38 -19.87
C MET A 13 11.16 5.51 -19.06
N VAL A 14 12.47 5.69 -19.23
CA VAL A 14 13.48 4.95 -18.43
C VAL A 14 13.37 5.31 -16.96
N ALA A 15 13.27 6.60 -16.63
CA ALA A 15 13.19 7.06 -15.25
C ALA A 15 11.95 6.49 -14.53
N LEU A 16 10.77 6.57 -15.16
CA LEU A 16 9.52 6.03 -14.61
C LEU A 16 9.54 4.50 -14.53
N SER A 17 10.05 3.82 -15.57
CA SER A 17 10.24 2.37 -15.53
C SER A 17 11.15 1.95 -14.39
N GLY A 18 12.27 2.64 -14.18
CA GLY A 18 13.19 2.38 -13.08
C GLY A 18 12.56 2.62 -11.69
N ALA A 19 11.74 3.66 -11.57
CA ALA A 19 10.96 3.94 -10.36
C ALA A 19 9.96 2.82 -10.05
N CYS A 20 9.17 2.37 -11.03
CA CYS A 20 8.25 1.24 -10.85
C CYS A 20 8.99 -0.06 -10.51
N GLY A 21 10.15 -0.32 -11.13
CA GLY A 21 10.97 -1.49 -10.82
C GLY A 21 11.50 -1.49 -9.39
N THR A 22 12.01 -0.35 -8.91
CA THR A 22 12.44 -0.21 -7.50
C THR A 22 11.28 -0.35 -6.54
N ILE A 23 10.13 0.26 -6.84
CA ILE A 23 8.90 0.10 -6.08
C ILE A 23 8.48 -1.37 -5.99
N ALA A 24 8.46 -2.10 -7.12
CA ALA A 24 8.07 -3.51 -7.16
C ALA A 24 8.94 -4.39 -6.25
N VAL A 25 10.25 -4.10 -6.18
CA VAL A 25 11.18 -4.77 -5.25
C VAL A 25 10.84 -4.45 -3.79
N PHE A 26 10.56 -3.18 -3.45
CA PHE A 26 10.15 -2.82 -2.10
C PHE A 26 8.83 -3.49 -1.69
N VAL A 27 7.86 -3.57 -2.61
CA VAL A 27 6.59 -4.26 -2.38
C VAL A 27 6.82 -5.74 -2.08
N LEU A 28 7.75 -6.39 -2.78
CA LEU A 28 8.07 -7.80 -2.57
C LEU A 28 8.60 -8.08 -1.16
N ILE A 29 9.39 -7.16 -0.61
CA ILE A 29 10.01 -7.31 0.71
C ILE A 29 9.07 -6.84 1.84
N ALA A 30 8.08 -6.02 1.54
CA ALA A 30 7.14 -5.48 2.53
C ALA A 30 6.27 -6.59 3.18
N LYS A 31 6.58 -6.95 4.43
CA LYS A 31 5.84 -7.96 5.21
C LYS A 31 4.57 -7.41 5.89
N ASN A 32 4.51 -6.10 6.11
CA ASN A 32 3.38 -5.45 6.80
C ASN A 32 2.16 -5.24 5.90
N ILE A 33 2.27 -5.58 4.61
CA ILE A 33 1.17 -5.46 3.64
C ILE A 33 0.48 -6.82 3.51
N PRO A 34 -0.86 -6.89 3.62
CA PRO A 34 -1.61 -8.12 3.39
C PRO A 34 -1.28 -8.74 2.02
N LEU A 35 -1.21 -10.08 1.96
CA LEU A 35 -0.76 -10.79 0.76
C LEU A 35 -1.55 -10.41 -0.50
N SER A 36 -2.88 -10.31 -0.40
CA SER A 36 -3.76 -9.91 -1.52
C SER A 36 -3.42 -8.52 -2.05
N ARG A 37 -3.23 -7.55 -1.16
CA ARG A 37 -2.84 -6.18 -1.51
C ARG A 37 -1.43 -6.12 -2.09
N ARG A 38 -0.50 -6.88 -1.52
CA ARG A 38 0.89 -6.95 -1.97
C ARG A 38 0.99 -7.51 -3.38
N ILE A 39 0.27 -8.60 -3.69
CA ILE A 39 0.24 -9.18 -5.03
C ILE A 39 -0.34 -8.19 -6.04
N ALA A 40 -1.45 -7.52 -5.71
CA ALA A 40 -2.07 -6.55 -6.61
C ALA A 40 -1.15 -5.36 -6.93
N LEU A 41 -0.51 -4.77 -5.91
CA LEU A 41 0.44 -3.66 -6.09
C LEU A 41 1.71 -4.12 -6.81
N MET A 42 2.22 -5.31 -6.52
CA MET A 42 3.39 -5.87 -7.21
C MET A 42 3.11 -6.08 -8.70
N LEU A 43 1.93 -6.64 -9.04
CA LEU A 43 1.53 -6.82 -10.42
C LEU A 43 1.36 -5.47 -11.13
N LEU A 44 0.78 -4.47 -10.44
CA LEU A 44 0.59 -3.13 -10.99
C LEU A 44 1.94 -2.50 -11.36
N GLU A 45 2.86 -2.47 -10.42
CA GLU A 45 4.16 -1.80 -10.60
C GLU A 45 5.06 -2.57 -11.57
N THR A 46 5.05 -3.90 -11.54
CA THR A 46 5.81 -4.71 -12.49
C THR A 46 5.26 -4.56 -13.91
N SER A 47 3.93 -4.53 -14.08
CA SER A 47 3.32 -4.32 -15.41
C SER A 47 3.55 -2.90 -15.93
N CYS A 48 3.51 -1.87 -15.08
CA CYS A 48 3.86 -0.49 -15.43
C CYS A 48 5.34 -0.35 -15.83
N MET A 49 6.25 -0.98 -15.09
CA MET A 49 7.67 -1.05 -15.46
C MET A 49 7.84 -1.65 -16.85
N LEU A 50 7.31 -2.85 -17.07
CA LEU A 50 7.42 -3.53 -18.35
C LEU A 50 6.75 -2.76 -19.48
N LEU A 51 5.62 -2.10 -19.22
CA LEU A 51 4.90 -1.31 -20.21
C LEU A 51 5.80 -0.22 -20.78
N LEU A 52 6.39 0.65 -19.96
CA LEU A 52 7.27 1.72 -20.45
C LEU A 52 8.60 1.19 -20.98
N PHE A 53 9.10 0.09 -20.43
CA PHE A 53 10.30 -0.56 -20.95
C PHE A 53 10.09 -1.02 -22.40
N PHE A 54 9.03 -1.78 -22.69
CA PHE A 54 8.72 -2.25 -24.04
C PHE A 54 8.29 -1.14 -24.97
N ASP A 55 7.53 -0.16 -24.47
CA ASP A 55 7.14 1.01 -25.25
C ASP A 55 8.36 1.80 -25.74
N ARG A 56 9.32 2.07 -24.85
CA ARG A 56 10.60 2.68 -25.21
C ARG A 56 11.35 1.86 -26.27
N LEU A 57 11.40 0.53 -26.12
CA LEU A 57 12.06 -0.34 -27.08
C LEU A 57 11.36 -0.30 -28.45
N ALA A 58 10.03 -0.21 -28.49
CA ALA A 58 9.28 -0.06 -29.73
C ALA A 58 9.70 1.20 -30.52
N TYR A 59 9.89 2.34 -29.83
CA TYR A 59 10.44 3.55 -30.46
C TYR A 59 11.91 3.40 -30.88
N SER A 60 12.71 2.67 -30.08
CA SER A 60 14.15 2.54 -30.32
C SER A 60 14.48 1.66 -31.54
N TYR A 61 13.64 0.66 -31.82
CA TYR A 61 13.82 -0.27 -32.95
C TYR A 61 12.97 0.09 -34.17
N ALA A 62 12.05 1.06 -34.07
CA ALA A 62 11.21 1.49 -35.18
C ALA A 62 12.08 1.99 -36.35
N GLY A 63 11.84 1.47 -37.55
CA GLY A 63 12.63 1.82 -38.74
C GLY A 63 13.90 0.99 -38.94
N ASN A 64 14.28 0.13 -37.98
CA ASN A 64 15.41 -0.78 -38.17
C ASN A 64 14.97 -2.03 -38.94
N THR A 65 15.55 -2.26 -40.11
CA THR A 65 15.20 -3.35 -41.04
C THR A 65 16.07 -4.60 -40.86
N ASP A 66 17.01 -4.61 -39.92
CA ASP A 66 17.75 -5.82 -39.58
C ASP A 66 16.84 -6.89 -38.95
N HIS A 67 17.30 -8.15 -38.92
CA HIS A 67 16.51 -9.26 -38.38
C HIS A 67 16.11 -9.01 -36.92
N ALA A 68 16.99 -8.39 -36.13
CA ALA A 68 16.72 -8.08 -34.73
C ALA A 68 15.59 -7.04 -34.59
N GLY A 69 15.65 -5.95 -35.34
CA GLY A 69 14.66 -4.88 -35.38
C GLY A 69 13.31 -5.35 -35.89
N TYR A 70 13.30 -6.22 -36.92
CA TYR A 70 12.08 -6.85 -37.40
C TYR A 70 11.32 -7.60 -36.29
N VAL A 71 12.04 -8.42 -35.51
CA VAL A 71 11.47 -9.20 -34.40
C VAL A 71 11.10 -8.29 -33.23
N MET A 72 12.00 -7.38 -32.85
CA MET A 72 11.83 -6.52 -31.67
C MET A 72 10.62 -5.60 -31.81
N VAL A 73 10.42 -4.96 -32.97
CA VAL A 73 9.27 -4.04 -33.16
C VAL A 73 7.93 -4.76 -33.03
N ARG A 74 7.81 -6.00 -33.52
CA ARG A 74 6.60 -6.83 -33.37
C ARG A 74 6.35 -7.22 -31.92
N PHE A 75 7.39 -7.77 -31.27
CA PHE A 75 7.30 -8.25 -29.90
C PHE A 75 7.01 -7.13 -28.91
N THR A 76 7.72 -6.01 -29.03
CA THR A 76 7.56 -4.85 -28.13
C THR A 76 6.19 -4.21 -28.27
N ASN A 77 5.67 -4.01 -29.49
CA ASN A 77 4.31 -3.51 -29.68
C ASN A 77 3.27 -4.47 -29.11
N PHE A 78 3.40 -5.78 -29.36
CA PHE A 78 2.51 -6.79 -28.75
C PHE A 78 2.49 -6.66 -27.22
N MET A 79 3.67 -6.58 -26.60
CA MET A 79 3.80 -6.39 -25.15
C MET A 79 3.15 -5.10 -24.66
N VAL A 80 3.26 -3.99 -25.39
CA VAL A 80 2.60 -2.72 -25.01
C VAL A 80 1.08 -2.87 -24.95
N TYR A 81 0.47 -3.49 -25.95
CA TYR A 81 -0.98 -3.72 -25.97
C TYR A 81 -1.44 -4.67 -24.86
N GLU A 82 -0.72 -5.77 -24.66
CA GLU A 82 -1.02 -6.73 -23.62
C GLU A 82 -0.87 -6.12 -22.22
N LEU A 83 0.26 -5.46 -21.94
CA LEU A 83 0.56 -4.87 -20.65
C LEU A 83 -0.38 -3.73 -20.28
N THR A 84 -0.89 -2.98 -21.26
CA THR A 84 -1.94 -1.98 -21.01
C THR A 84 -3.18 -2.62 -20.37
N LEU A 85 -3.57 -3.83 -20.80
CA LEU A 85 -4.68 -4.58 -20.20
C LEU A 85 -4.31 -5.19 -18.85
N VAL A 86 -3.07 -5.67 -18.69
CA VAL A 86 -2.56 -6.21 -17.42
C VAL A 86 -2.52 -5.14 -16.32
N VAL A 87 -2.18 -3.90 -16.66
CA VAL A 87 -2.22 -2.78 -15.71
C VAL A 87 -3.64 -2.55 -15.18
N VAL A 88 -4.65 -2.60 -16.07
CA VAL A 88 -6.07 -2.48 -15.67
C VAL A 88 -6.52 -3.68 -14.83
N LEU A 89 -6.01 -4.88 -15.12
CA LEU A 89 -6.24 -6.09 -14.31
C LEU A 89 -5.65 -5.94 -12.91
N ALA A 90 -4.43 -5.43 -12.80
CA ALA A 90 -3.77 -5.21 -11.53
C ALA A 90 -4.55 -4.21 -10.66
N LEU A 91 -5.06 -3.13 -11.26
CA LEU A 91 -5.99 -2.23 -10.57
C LEU A 91 -7.27 -2.96 -10.14
N ASN A 92 -7.82 -3.86 -10.97
CA ASN A 92 -9.00 -4.64 -10.61
C ASN A 92 -8.75 -5.50 -9.37
N LEU A 93 -7.60 -6.18 -9.30
CA LEU A 93 -7.19 -6.96 -8.13
C LEU A 93 -7.04 -6.07 -6.89
N TYR A 94 -6.49 -4.87 -7.04
CA TYR A 94 -6.38 -3.90 -5.96
C TYR A 94 -7.76 -3.43 -5.47
N LEU A 95 -8.69 -3.13 -6.39
CA LEU A 95 -10.07 -2.79 -6.03
C LEU A 95 -10.79 -3.94 -5.33
N ILE A 96 -10.60 -5.18 -5.78
CA ILE A 96 -11.14 -6.38 -5.11
C ILE A 96 -10.63 -6.48 -3.67
N ASP A 97 -9.34 -6.21 -3.43
CA ASP A 97 -8.77 -6.15 -2.08
C ASP A 97 -9.44 -5.05 -1.23
N LEU A 98 -9.55 -3.83 -1.78
CA LEU A 98 -10.19 -2.71 -1.08
C LEU A 98 -11.67 -3.01 -0.76
N MET A 99 -12.40 -3.65 -1.67
CA MET A 99 -13.78 -4.07 -1.44
C MET A 99 -13.89 -5.02 -0.24
N LYS A 100 -13.00 -6.01 -0.15
CA LYS A 100 -13.01 -7.00 0.93
C LYS A 100 -12.56 -6.40 2.26
N ASN A 101 -11.47 -5.62 2.27
CA ASN A 101 -10.81 -5.19 3.49
C ASN A 101 -11.31 -3.83 4.01
N GLU A 102 -11.64 -2.89 3.14
CA GLU A 102 -12.07 -1.54 3.54
C GLU A 102 -13.60 -1.43 3.59
N VAL A 103 -14.28 -1.92 2.54
CA VAL A 103 -15.75 -1.85 2.45
C VAL A 103 -16.42 -2.97 3.25
N LYS A 104 -15.72 -4.10 3.45
CA LYS A 104 -16.20 -5.29 4.18
C LYS A 104 -17.47 -5.89 3.59
N ILE A 105 -17.57 -5.92 2.26
CA ILE A 105 -18.69 -6.58 1.58
C ILE A 105 -18.52 -8.10 1.62
N LYS A 106 -19.62 -8.82 1.82
CA LYS A 106 -19.63 -10.30 1.84
C LYS A 106 -19.46 -10.90 0.45
N GLU A 107 -20.11 -10.31 -0.55
CA GLU A 107 -20.07 -10.76 -1.94
C GLU A 107 -19.41 -9.72 -2.84
N LEU A 108 -18.59 -10.18 -3.77
CA LEU A 108 -17.89 -9.31 -4.71
C LEU A 108 -18.88 -8.69 -5.71
N PRO A 109 -18.74 -7.40 -6.08
CA PRO A 109 -19.62 -6.79 -7.07
C PRO A 109 -19.43 -7.52 -8.40
N LYS A 110 -20.53 -8.01 -8.98
CA LYS A 110 -20.54 -8.67 -10.30
C LYS A 110 -19.85 -7.83 -11.38
N THR A 111 -19.86 -6.50 -11.23
CA THR A 111 -19.14 -5.56 -12.09
C THR A 111 -17.62 -5.83 -12.12
N LEU A 112 -16.96 -6.10 -10.98
CA LEU A 112 -15.51 -6.38 -10.96
C LEU A 112 -15.19 -7.75 -11.56
N THR A 113 -16.10 -8.72 -11.43
CA THR A 113 -15.99 -10.00 -12.13
C THR A 113 -16.16 -9.83 -13.64
N ALA A 114 -17.12 -9.01 -14.08
CA ALA A 114 -17.30 -8.68 -15.49
C ALA A 114 -16.08 -7.98 -16.09
N VAL A 115 -15.42 -7.10 -15.32
CA VAL A 115 -14.15 -6.47 -15.73
C VAL A 115 -13.07 -7.51 -16.02
N ASN A 116 -12.93 -8.58 -15.21
CA ASN A 116 -11.97 -9.64 -15.52
C ASN A 116 -12.28 -10.31 -16.87
N ILE A 117 -13.55 -10.60 -17.14
CA ILE A 117 -13.97 -11.22 -18.41
C ILE A 117 -13.63 -10.29 -19.59
N ILE A 118 -13.97 -9.00 -19.48
CA ILE A 118 -13.67 -7.99 -20.51
C ILE A 118 -12.16 -7.93 -20.79
N ILE A 119 -11.33 -7.95 -19.74
CA ILE A 119 -9.87 -7.92 -19.90
C ILE A 119 -9.36 -9.19 -20.57
N CYS A 120 -9.83 -10.37 -20.14
CA CYS A 120 -9.45 -11.65 -20.76
C CYS A 120 -9.84 -11.67 -22.25
N THR A 121 -11.04 -11.20 -22.60
CA THR A 121 -11.46 -11.05 -24.00
C THR A 121 -10.55 -10.08 -24.76
N GLY A 122 -10.17 -8.96 -24.14
CA GLY A 122 -9.22 -8.01 -24.72
C GLY A 122 -7.86 -8.64 -25.02
N ILE A 123 -7.30 -9.41 -24.09
CA ILE A 123 -6.01 -10.11 -24.28
C ILE A 123 -6.11 -11.09 -25.45
N VAL A 124 -7.18 -11.88 -25.52
CA VAL A 124 -7.43 -12.79 -26.65
C VAL A 124 -7.49 -12.02 -27.97
N MET A 125 -8.17 -10.87 -28.00
CA MET A 125 -8.23 -10.03 -29.19
C MET A 125 -6.87 -9.44 -29.60
N VAL A 126 -6.02 -9.07 -28.64
CA VAL A 126 -4.63 -8.64 -28.91
C VAL A 126 -3.84 -9.78 -29.56
N VAL A 127 -3.97 -11.02 -29.07
CA VAL A 127 -3.30 -12.20 -29.65
C VAL A 127 -3.83 -12.48 -31.07
N VAL A 128 -5.15 -12.48 -31.27
CA VAL A 128 -5.76 -12.69 -32.59
C VAL A 128 -5.32 -11.61 -33.58
N SER A 129 -5.17 -10.36 -33.11
CA SER A 129 -4.75 -9.24 -33.96
C SER A 129 -3.36 -9.41 -34.59
N GLN A 130 -2.50 -10.24 -34.00
CA GLN A 130 -1.15 -10.52 -34.52
C GLN A 130 -1.19 -11.27 -35.85
N PHE A 131 -2.28 -11.99 -36.15
CA PHE A 131 -2.38 -12.85 -37.33
C PHE A 131 -3.12 -12.22 -38.50
N ASN A 132 -3.86 -11.13 -38.26
CA ASN A 132 -4.74 -10.51 -39.26
C ASN A 132 -4.53 -9.00 -39.45
N GLY A 133 -3.61 -8.39 -38.70
CA GLY A 133 -3.31 -6.96 -38.78
C GLY A 133 -4.45 -6.05 -38.31
N LEU A 134 -5.40 -6.56 -37.52
CA LEU A 134 -6.60 -5.83 -37.12
C LEU A 134 -6.27 -4.54 -36.34
N TYR A 135 -5.34 -4.63 -35.38
CA TYR A 135 -4.97 -3.48 -34.54
C TYR A 135 -3.85 -2.65 -35.15
N TYR A 136 -2.83 -3.31 -35.69
CA TYR A 136 -1.67 -2.67 -36.30
C TYR A 136 -1.00 -3.59 -37.30
N TYR A 137 -0.19 -3.00 -38.16
CA TYR A 137 0.70 -3.70 -39.09
C TYR A 137 2.01 -2.92 -39.24
N PHE A 138 2.99 -3.54 -39.90
CA PHE A 138 4.28 -2.90 -40.18
C PHE A 138 4.49 -2.81 -41.69
N ASP A 139 5.03 -1.68 -42.13
CA ASP A 139 5.39 -1.47 -43.54
C ASP A 139 6.75 -2.11 -43.89
N ALA A 140 7.18 -1.94 -45.13
CA ALA A 140 8.46 -2.43 -45.63
C ALA A 140 9.68 -1.79 -44.93
N GLU A 141 9.50 -0.62 -44.33
CA GLU A 141 10.52 0.10 -43.56
C GLU A 141 10.51 -0.31 -42.08
N ASN A 142 9.74 -1.32 -41.70
CA ASN A 142 9.57 -1.77 -40.32
C ASN A 142 9.06 -0.65 -39.38
N ARG A 143 8.18 0.22 -39.89
CA ARG A 143 7.48 1.24 -39.11
C ARG A 143 6.07 0.78 -38.78
N TYR A 144 5.64 1.14 -37.58
CA TYR A 144 4.30 0.83 -37.06
C TYR A 144 3.23 1.67 -37.78
N HIS A 145 2.14 1.01 -38.18
CA HIS A 145 0.93 1.63 -38.70
C HIS A 145 -0.33 1.10 -38.01
N ARG A 146 -1.34 1.96 -37.89
CA ARG A 146 -2.63 1.59 -37.29
C ARG A 146 -3.44 0.75 -38.28
N GLY A 147 -3.93 -0.39 -37.81
CA GLY A 147 -4.78 -1.29 -38.58
C GLY A 147 -6.22 -0.75 -38.71
N PRO A 148 -7.04 -1.37 -39.57
CA PRO A 148 -8.43 -0.94 -39.81
C PRO A 148 -9.32 -1.06 -38.58
N GLY A 149 -9.03 -2.01 -37.68
CA GLY A 149 -9.73 -2.23 -36.42
C GLY A 149 -9.06 -1.58 -35.22
N PHE A 150 -8.12 -0.64 -35.40
CA PHE A 150 -7.37 -0.01 -34.31
C PHE A 150 -8.29 0.56 -33.21
N LEU A 151 -9.42 1.17 -33.55
CA LEU A 151 -10.35 1.71 -32.53
C LEU A 151 -10.91 0.64 -31.57
N ILE A 152 -11.01 -0.62 -32.01
CA ILE A 152 -11.50 -1.74 -31.19
C ILE A 152 -10.54 -1.98 -30.03
N CYS A 153 -9.24 -1.73 -30.19
CA CYS A 153 -8.26 -1.93 -29.12
C CYS A 153 -8.50 -0.98 -27.93
N TYR A 154 -9.13 0.19 -28.14
CA TYR A 154 -9.45 1.13 -27.07
C TYR A 154 -10.74 0.79 -26.32
N ILE A 155 -11.59 -0.08 -26.86
CA ILE A 155 -12.84 -0.46 -26.20
C ILE A 155 -12.55 -1.08 -24.83
N PHE A 156 -11.63 -2.04 -24.76
CA PHE A 156 -11.33 -2.74 -23.50
C PHE A 156 -10.65 -1.85 -22.45
N PRO A 157 -9.58 -1.10 -22.77
CA PRO A 157 -8.91 -0.19 -21.83
C PRO A 157 -9.72 1.04 -21.45
N VAL A 158 -10.86 1.32 -22.11
CA VAL A 158 -11.79 2.40 -21.71
C VAL A 158 -12.97 1.83 -20.93
N LEU A 159 -13.59 0.76 -21.42
CA LEU A 159 -14.77 0.16 -20.80
C LEU A 159 -14.45 -0.43 -19.42
N ALA A 160 -13.33 -1.15 -19.28
CA ALA A 160 -12.96 -1.75 -18.00
C ALA A 160 -12.71 -0.69 -16.91
N PRO A 161 -11.89 0.35 -17.13
CA PRO A 161 -11.75 1.46 -16.18
C PRO A 161 -13.04 2.24 -15.93
N ALA A 162 -13.93 2.40 -16.91
CA ALA A 162 -15.23 3.05 -16.68
C ALA A 162 -16.11 2.25 -15.70
N LEU A 163 -16.12 0.92 -15.81
CA LEU A 163 -16.82 0.03 -14.87
C LEU A 163 -16.17 0.04 -13.49
N GLN A 164 -14.84 0.08 -13.42
CA GLN A 164 -14.10 0.26 -12.16
C GLN A 164 -14.45 1.60 -11.50
N LEU A 165 -14.51 2.69 -12.27
CA LEU A 165 -14.89 4.02 -11.80
C LEU A 165 -16.29 4.02 -11.20
N TYR A 166 -17.25 3.36 -11.85
CA TYR A 166 -18.60 3.19 -11.31
C TYR A 166 -18.58 2.55 -9.91
N VAL A 167 -17.79 1.48 -9.72
CA VAL A 167 -17.63 0.84 -8.40
C VAL A 167 -16.99 1.79 -7.39
N VAL A 168 -15.94 2.51 -7.78
CA VAL A 168 -15.26 3.50 -6.92
C VAL A 168 -16.22 4.60 -6.47
N ILE A 169 -17.00 5.18 -7.38
CA ILE A 169 -17.96 6.26 -7.09
C ILE A 169 -19.10 5.75 -6.19
N LYS A 170 -19.60 4.53 -6.44
CA LYS A 170 -20.65 3.89 -5.64
C LYS A 170 -20.22 3.72 -4.18
N HIS A 171 -18.96 3.38 -3.94
CA HIS A 171 -18.42 3.10 -2.60
C HIS A 171 -17.55 4.23 -2.02
N ARG A 172 -17.53 5.42 -2.64
CA ARG A 172 -16.62 6.54 -2.31
C ARG A 172 -16.53 6.93 -0.84
N LYS A 173 -17.63 6.80 -0.08
CA LYS A 173 -17.70 7.18 1.34
C LYS A 173 -16.91 6.25 2.28
N LYS A 174 -16.52 5.07 1.79
CA LYS A 174 -15.80 4.05 2.57
C LYS A 174 -14.28 4.14 2.41
N PHE A 175 -13.80 4.92 1.45
CA PHE A 175 -12.37 5.09 1.22
C PHE A 175 -11.82 6.32 1.94
N SER A 176 -10.53 6.27 2.27
CA SER A 176 -9.81 7.48 2.65
C SER A 176 -9.73 8.44 1.45
N ARG A 177 -9.71 9.75 1.72
CA ARG A 177 -9.68 10.78 0.66
C ARG A 177 -8.52 10.59 -0.32
N ARG A 178 -7.37 10.10 0.16
CA ARG A 178 -6.17 9.87 -0.66
C ARG A 178 -6.35 8.68 -1.61
N ILE A 179 -6.86 7.55 -1.12
CA ILE A 179 -7.18 6.39 -1.97
C ILE A 179 -8.23 6.77 -3.02
N LEU A 180 -9.28 7.49 -2.62
CA LEU A 180 -10.30 7.91 -3.57
C LEU A 180 -9.70 8.80 -4.67
N LEU A 181 -8.87 9.78 -4.29
CA LEU A 181 -8.21 10.67 -5.25
C LEU A 181 -7.30 9.88 -6.20
N SER A 182 -6.48 8.95 -5.70
CA SER A 182 -5.58 8.18 -6.56
C SER A 182 -6.33 7.29 -7.55
N LEU A 183 -7.42 6.65 -7.12
CA LEU A 183 -8.27 5.84 -8.00
C LEU A 183 -8.99 6.68 -9.06
N LEU A 184 -9.46 7.88 -8.70
CA LEU A 184 -10.08 8.80 -9.66
C LEU A 184 -9.06 9.25 -10.71
N LEU A 185 -7.86 9.68 -10.28
CA LEU A 185 -6.79 10.11 -11.18
C LEU A 185 -6.32 8.99 -12.09
N PHE A 186 -6.21 7.77 -11.58
CA PHE A 186 -5.81 6.61 -12.38
C PHE A 186 -6.72 6.40 -13.59
N ILE A 187 -8.01 6.71 -13.45
CA ILE A 187 -8.99 6.50 -14.52
C ILE A 187 -9.14 7.75 -15.38
N THR A 188 -9.12 8.96 -14.81
CA THR A 188 -9.39 10.19 -15.55
C THR A 188 -8.18 10.74 -16.29
N VAL A 189 -6.97 10.65 -15.73
CA VAL A 189 -5.76 11.22 -16.34
C VAL A 189 -5.40 10.53 -17.67
N PRO A 190 -5.40 9.18 -17.78
CA PRO A 190 -5.15 8.54 -19.07
C PRO A 190 -6.19 8.86 -20.14
N VAL A 191 -7.44 9.13 -19.76
CA VAL A 191 -8.49 9.56 -20.70
C VAL A 191 -8.18 10.96 -21.24
N ILE A 192 -7.78 11.89 -20.37
CA ILE A 192 -7.34 13.23 -20.80
C ILE A 192 -6.10 13.13 -21.69
N ALA A 193 -5.14 12.29 -21.31
CA ALA A 193 -3.95 12.01 -22.11
C ALA A 193 -4.30 11.44 -23.49
N ALA A 194 -5.32 10.60 -23.58
CA ALA A 194 -5.79 10.06 -24.86
C ALA A 194 -6.35 11.16 -25.77
N PHE A 195 -7.10 12.13 -25.23
CA PHE A 195 -7.56 13.29 -26.00
C PHE A 195 -6.39 14.15 -26.49
N ILE A 196 -5.38 14.39 -25.65
CA ILE A 196 -4.18 15.16 -26.04
C ILE A 196 -3.39 14.43 -27.13
N GLN A 197 -3.25 13.11 -27.01
CA GLN A 197 -2.49 12.29 -27.96
C GLN A 197 -3.10 12.25 -29.38
N ILE A 198 -4.37 12.62 -29.55
CA ILE A 198 -4.99 12.82 -30.88
C ILE A 198 -4.26 13.94 -31.65
N PHE A 199 -3.86 15.01 -30.96
CA PHE A 199 -3.19 16.17 -31.56
C PHE A 199 -1.66 16.03 -31.55
N ALA A 200 -1.11 15.21 -30.67
CA ALA A 200 0.33 14.95 -30.52
C ALA A 200 0.71 13.54 -30.99
N TYR A 201 0.56 13.29 -32.29
CA TYR A 201 0.89 11.98 -32.89
C TYR A 201 2.38 11.62 -32.72
N GLY A 202 2.66 10.35 -32.38
CA GLY A 202 4.02 9.85 -32.19
C GLY A 202 4.57 9.97 -30.77
N PHE A 203 3.80 10.49 -29.81
CA PHE A 203 4.16 10.53 -28.40
C PHE A 203 3.35 9.52 -27.58
N SER A 204 3.97 8.89 -26.58
CA SER A 204 3.33 7.93 -25.69
C SER A 204 2.77 8.57 -24.42
N ILE A 205 1.95 9.60 -24.61
CA ILE A 205 1.40 10.40 -23.51
C ILE A 205 0.50 9.55 -22.62
N ILE A 206 -0.30 8.64 -23.21
CA ILE A 206 -1.18 7.74 -22.46
C ILE A 206 -0.37 6.83 -21.52
N ASN A 207 0.64 6.11 -22.02
CA ASN A 207 1.38 5.13 -21.20
C ASN A 207 2.17 5.81 -20.08
N ILE A 208 2.82 6.95 -20.37
CA ILE A 208 3.52 7.76 -19.36
C ILE A 208 2.53 8.22 -18.28
N SER A 209 1.34 8.66 -18.68
CA SER A 209 0.30 9.08 -17.76
C SER A 209 -0.17 7.94 -16.86
N ILE A 210 -0.43 6.75 -17.43
CA ILE A 210 -0.81 5.53 -16.70
C ILE A 210 0.23 5.17 -15.64
N VAL A 211 1.51 5.20 -15.98
CA VAL A 211 2.58 4.87 -15.02
C VAL A 211 2.71 5.94 -13.94
N GLY A 212 2.65 7.22 -14.29
CA GLY A 212 2.70 8.31 -13.31
C GLY A 212 1.58 8.20 -12.27
N VAL A 213 0.35 7.89 -12.70
CA VAL A 213 -0.78 7.69 -11.77
C VAL A 213 -0.72 6.35 -11.03
N ALA A 214 -0.13 5.30 -11.60
CA ALA A 214 0.11 4.03 -10.91
C ALA A 214 1.02 4.23 -9.69
N ILE A 215 2.14 4.93 -9.85
CA ILE A 215 3.04 5.29 -8.75
C ILE A 215 2.27 6.07 -7.67
N PHE A 216 1.38 6.99 -8.07
CA PHE A 216 0.56 7.74 -7.11
C PHE A 216 -0.46 6.85 -6.37
N VAL A 217 -1.04 5.84 -7.03
CA VAL A 217 -1.87 4.81 -6.39
C VAL A 217 -1.07 4.04 -5.35
N TYR A 218 0.16 3.61 -5.68
CA TYR A 218 1.04 2.92 -4.76
C TYR A 218 1.39 3.77 -3.53
N VAL A 219 1.86 5.00 -3.73
CA VAL A 219 2.21 5.92 -2.62
C VAL A 219 1.00 6.18 -1.72
N SER A 220 -0.18 6.36 -2.32
CA SER A 220 -1.42 6.54 -1.56
C SER A 220 -1.80 5.31 -0.74
N ALA A 221 -1.59 4.11 -1.30
CA ALA A 221 -1.83 2.84 -0.61
C ALA A 221 -0.86 2.64 0.56
N LEU A 222 0.43 2.91 0.37
CA LEU A 222 1.43 2.84 1.44
C LEU A 222 1.08 3.77 2.60
N TYR A 223 0.76 5.03 2.30
CA TYR A 223 0.43 6.00 3.32
C TYR A 223 -0.81 5.59 4.13
N ASP A 224 -1.81 5.00 3.49
CA ASP A 224 -3.02 4.53 4.18
C ASP A 224 -2.73 3.33 5.10
N ILE A 225 -1.85 2.42 4.67
CA ILE A 225 -1.38 1.28 5.48
C ILE A 225 -0.57 1.77 6.68
N ASP A 226 0.38 2.67 6.45
CA ASP A 226 1.23 3.23 7.50
C ASP A 226 0.39 3.90 8.59
N LYS A 227 -0.58 4.74 8.19
CA LYS A 227 -1.52 5.39 9.11
C LYS A 227 -2.40 4.39 9.89
N LYS A 228 -2.70 3.22 9.33
CA LYS A 228 -3.43 2.16 10.04
C LYS A 228 -2.55 1.46 11.08
N ILE A 229 -1.29 1.19 10.72
CA ILE A 229 -0.31 0.59 11.63
C ILE A 229 -0.06 1.54 12.81
N GLU A 230 0.16 2.84 12.54
CA GLU A 230 0.35 3.85 13.57
C GLU A 230 -0.82 3.91 14.55
N ARG A 231 -2.06 3.88 14.04
CA ARG A 231 -3.27 3.86 14.89
C ARG A 231 -3.37 2.60 15.74
N ALA A 232 -3.08 1.42 15.17
CA ALA A 232 -3.11 0.16 15.89
C ALA A 232 -2.05 0.14 17.01
N ASN A 233 -0.83 0.58 16.70
CA ASN A 233 0.27 0.67 17.67
C ASN A 233 -0.06 1.66 18.80
N ASN A 234 -0.66 2.81 18.49
CA ASN A 234 -1.07 3.77 19.52
C ASN A 234 -2.15 3.22 20.45
N LEU A 235 -3.11 2.45 19.92
CA LEU A 235 -4.13 1.77 20.74
C LEU A 235 -3.51 0.67 21.62
N GLU A 236 -2.56 -0.09 21.09
CA GLU A 236 -1.84 -1.12 21.84
C GLU A 236 -1.01 -0.50 22.98
N ILE A 237 -0.28 0.59 22.71
CA ILE A 237 0.46 1.34 23.74
C ILE A 237 -0.48 1.86 24.81
N GLN A 238 -1.64 2.41 24.43
CA GLN A 238 -2.65 2.88 25.40
C GLN A 238 -3.18 1.74 26.28
N PHE A 239 -3.52 0.60 25.67
CA PHE A 239 -3.97 -0.58 26.40
C PHE A 239 -2.93 -1.08 27.40
N LEU A 240 -1.66 -1.19 26.98
CA LEU A 240 -0.55 -1.59 27.85
C LEU A 240 -0.33 -0.60 29.00
N GLN A 241 -0.51 0.70 28.76
CA GLN A 241 -0.41 1.71 29.81
C GLN A 241 -1.55 1.61 30.84
N GLU A 242 -2.77 1.33 30.38
CA GLU A 242 -3.92 1.10 31.26
C GLU A 242 -3.76 -0.17 32.09
N GLU A 243 -3.32 -1.27 31.47
CA GLU A 243 -3.03 -2.53 32.15
C GLU A 243 -1.93 -2.36 33.19
N ARG A 244 -0.84 -1.65 32.86
CA ARG A 244 0.23 -1.32 33.81
C ARG A 244 -0.30 -0.53 35.01
N LYS A 245 -1.15 0.48 34.79
CA LYS A 245 -1.75 1.26 35.87
C LYS A 245 -2.68 0.42 36.74
N SER A 246 -3.47 -0.47 36.13
CA SER A 246 -4.35 -1.39 36.86
C SER A 246 -3.55 -2.35 37.73
N MET A 247 -2.48 -2.93 37.18
CA MET A 247 -1.57 -3.82 37.91
C MET A 247 -0.91 -3.12 39.10
N HIS A 248 -0.43 -1.89 38.90
CA HIS A 248 0.18 -1.11 39.98
C HIS A 248 -0.82 -0.83 41.12
N ARG A 249 -2.05 -0.41 40.78
CA ARG A 249 -3.12 -0.20 41.78
C ARG A 249 -3.49 -1.49 42.54
N LEU A 250 -3.56 -2.62 41.84
CA LEU A 250 -3.83 -3.91 42.49
C LEU A 250 -2.71 -4.28 43.46
N PHE A 251 -1.45 -4.04 43.07
CA PHE A 251 -0.30 -4.27 43.93
C PHE A 251 -0.32 -3.37 45.16
N ASP A 252 -0.59 -2.06 45.01
CA ASP A 252 -0.77 -1.12 46.13
C ASP A 252 -1.83 -1.61 47.13
N GLN A 253 -3.00 -1.98 46.62
CA GLN A 253 -4.12 -2.45 47.45
C GLN A 253 -3.77 -3.75 48.17
N THR A 254 -3.10 -4.67 47.48
CA THR A 254 -2.69 -5.97 48.06
C THR A 254 -1.63 -5.77 49.15
N ALA A 255 -0.60 -4.96 48.89
CA ALA A 255 0.45 -4.64 49.86
C ALA A 255 -0.14 -3.96 51.10
N SER A 256 -1.01 -2.96 50.90
CA SER A 256 -1.69 -2.26 51.99
C SER A 256 -2.56 -3.20 52.83
N ALA A 257 -3.26 -4.16 52.20
CA ALA A 257 -4.06 -5.14 52.91
C ALA A 257 -3.21 -6.08 53.79
N PHE A 258 -2.06 -6.54 53.29
CA PHE A 258 -1.12 -7.36 54.07
C PHE A 258 -0.60 -6.61 55.30
N VAL A 259 -0.20 -5.35 55.13
CA VAL A 259 0.26 -4.51 56.25
C VAL A 259 -0.83 -4.32 57.29
N ASN A 260 -2.05 -3.99 56.86
CA ASN A 260 -3.16 -3.80 57.80
C ASN A 260 -3.47 -5.08 58.59
N ALA A 261 -3.39 -6.26 57.97
CA ALA A 261 -3.59 -7.53 58.65
C ALA A 261 -2.49 -7.84 59.67
N LEU A 262 -1.24 -7.46 59.38
CA LEU A 262 -0.10 -7.55 60.31
C LEU A 262 -0.26 -6.62 61.50
N ASP A 263 -0.59 -5.36 61.26
CA ASP A 263 -0.81 -4.35 62.30
C ASP A 263 -1.95 -4.76 63.25
N GLU A 264 -3.00 -5.44 62.75
CA GLU A 264 -4.07 -5.98 63.59
C GLU A 264 -3.62 -7.15 64.47
N ARG A 265 -2.72 -8.00 63.98
CA ARG A 265 -2.20 -9.15 64.73
C ARG A 265 -1.22 -8.71 65.83
N ASP A 266 -0.22 -7.90 65.49
CA ASP A 266 0.91 -7.63 66.38
C ASP A 266 0.58 -6.61 67.48
N GLY A 267 -0.58 -5.94 67.44
CA GLY A 267 -1.03 -4.96 68.45
C GLY A 267 -0.11 -3.73 68.61
N TYR A 268 0.98 -3.68 67.82
CA TYR A 268 2.06 -2.71 67.88
C TYR A 268 1.75 -1.55 66.92
N VAL A 269 1.57 -0.35 67.47
CA VAL A 269 1.37 0.97 66.83
C VAL A 269 0.86 0.95 65.36
N LYS A 270 -0.46 1.02 65.17
CA LYS A 270 -1.12 1.18 63.85
C LYS A 270 -0.41 2.20 62.94
N GLY A 271 -0.17 1.81 61.69
CA GLY A 271 0.40 2.64 60.64
C GLY A 271 1.91 2.87 60.77
N HIS A 272 2.64 2.06 61.55
CA HIS A 272 4.10 2.15 61.64
C HIS A 272 4.77 1.93 60.28
N SER A 273 4.47 0.82 59.61
CA SER A 273 5.07 0.47 58.32
C SER A 273 4.76 1.48 57.22
N ALA A 274 3.56 2.07 57.23
CA ALA A 274 3.19 3.15 56.32
C ALA A 274 4.05 4.41 56.53
N ARG A 275 4.27 4.84 57.79
CA ARG A 275 5.14 5.98 58.09
C ARG A 275 6.61 5.71 57.73
N VAL A 276 7.09 4.50 57.98
CA VAL A 276 8.45 4.08 57.58
C VAL A 276 8.61 4.14 56.06
N ALA A 277 7.64 3.63 55.31
CA ALA A 277 7.61 3.68 53.85
C ALA A 277 7.63 5.12 53.32
N GLU A 278 6.77 6.00 53.83
CA GLU A 278 6.72 7.42 53.44
C GLU A 278 8.05 8.14 53.71
N TYR A 279 8.63 7.96 54.90
CA TYR A 279 9.92 8.58 55.22
C TYR A 279 11.05 8.04 54.34
N ALA A 280 11.07 6.74 54.06
CA ALA A 280 12.06 6.13 53.19
C ALA A 280 11.98 6.67 51.75
N GLU A 281 10.76 6.81 51.21
CA GLU A 281 10.51 7.41 49.90
C GLU A 281 10.95 8.88 49.85
N MET A 282 10.59 9.69 50.86
CA MET A 282 10.99 11.09 50.95
C MET A 282 12.51 11.25 50.98
N ILE A 283 13.20 10.39 51.73
CA ILE A 283 14.67 10.38 51.78
C ILE A 283 15.25 9.99 50.42
N ALA A 284 14.71 8.94 49.78
CA ALA A 284 15.15 8.51 48.45
C ALA A 284 15.02 9.64 47.42
N ARG A 285 13.87 10.31 47.38
CA ARG A 285 13.60 11.44 46.49
C ARG A 285 14.55 12.61 46.76
N ALA A 286 14.81 12.93 48.02
CA ALA A 286 15.77 13.97 48.41
C ALA A 286 17.21 13.63 48.01
N CYS A 287 17.56 12.34 47.99
CA CYS A 287 18.84 11.83 47.50
C CYS A 287 18.96 11.79 45.96
N GLY A 288 17.95 12.28 45.22
CA GLY A 288 17.99 12.34 43.75
C GLY A 288 17.68 11.00 43.08
N LYS A 289 17.03 10.06 43.78
CA LYS A 289 16.54 8.82 43.18
C LYS A 289 15.42 9.09 42.19
N ASN A 290 15.32 8.27 41.15
CA ASN A 290 14.22 8.37 40.18
C ASN A 290 12.90 7.82 40.76
N GLU A 291 11.76 8.11 40.14
CA GLU A 291 10.46 7.66 40.66
C GLU A 291 10.37 6.16 40.85
N LYS A 292 10.89 5.36 39.91
CA LYS A 292 10.86 3.90 40.02
C LYS A 292 11.63 3.41 41.26
N GLU A 293 12.80 3.99 41.51
CA GLU A 293 13.58 3.69 42.71
C GLU A 293 12.88 4.16 43.99
N CYS A 294 12.18 5.30 43.96
CA CYS A 294 11.39 5.79 45.09
C CYS A 294 10.22 4.84 45.41
N ASP A 295 9.48 4.39 44.39
CA ASP A 295 8.40 3.41 44.54
C ASP A 295 8.93 2.08 45.11
N GLU A 296 10.04 1.57 44.58
CA GLU A 296 10.67 0.35 45.09
C GLU A 296 11.07 0.47 46.57
N ILE A 297 11.62 1.62 46.98
CA ILE A 297 11.98 1.91 48.38
C ILE A 297 10.74 2.06 49.26
N TYR A 298 9.70 2.72 48.78
CA TYR A 298 8.42 2.83 49.46
C TYR A 298 7.84 1.44 49.77
N PHE A 299 7.71 0.58 48.76
CA PHE A 299 7.17 -0.78 48.98
C PHE A 299 8.08 -1.65 49.85
N ALA A 300 9.41 -1.50 49.74
CA ALA A 300 10.35 -2.20 50.61
C ALA A 300 10.16 -1.79 52.09
N GLY A 301 9.97 -0.50 52.37
CA GLY A 301 9.65 0.00 53.71
C GLY A 301 8.27 -0.46 54.18
N LEU A 302 7.27 -0.45 53.29
CA LEU A 302 5.90 -0.84 53.60
C LEU A 302 5.81 -2.32 54.00
N LEU A 303 6.57 -3.19 53.33
CA LEU A 303 6.52 -4.65 53.52
C LEU A 303 7.68 -5.19 54.39
N HIS A 304 8.52 -4.36 55.00
CA HIS A 304 9.75 -4.81 55.67
C HIS A 304 9.52 -5.86 56.77
N ASP A 305 8.40 -5.76 57.49
CA ASP A 305 8.02 -6.66 58.58
C ASP A 305 7.11 -7.81 58.14
N VAL A 306 6.84 -7.98 56.84
CA VAL A 306 5.89 -9.00 56.34
C VAL A 306 6.27 -10.43 56.74
N GLY A 307 7.57 -10.69 56.93
CA GLY A 307 8.11 -11.99 57.36
C GLY A 307 7.70 -12.41 58.77
N ARG A 308 7.21 -11.49 59.62
CA ARG A 308 6.78 -11.81 61.00
C ARG A 308 5.46 -12.60 61.06
N ILE A 309 4.68 -12.66 59.97
CA ILE A 309 3.42 -13.43 59.90
C ILE A 309 3.62 -14.91 60.28
N GLY A 310 4.77 -15.51 60.00
CA GLY A 310 5.02 -16.93 60.29
C GLY A 310 5.57 -17.25 61.69
N VAL A 311 5.89 -16.23 62.51
CA VAL A 311 6.57 -16.43 63.80
C VAL A 311 5.51 -16.59 64.90
N PRO A 312 5.49 -17.70 65.67
CA PRO A 312 4.59 -17.88 66.83
C PRO A 312 4.88 -16.85 67.94
N GLU A 313 3.85 -16.47 68.71
CA GLU A 313 4.02 -15.67 69.95
C GLU A 313 4.69 -16.47 71.07
#